data_AF-A0AB37Z400-F1
#
_entry.id   AF-A0AB37Z400-F1
#
_cell.length_a   1.000
_cell.length_b   1.000
_cell.length_c   1.000
_cell.angle_alpha   90.00
_cell.angle_beta   90.00
_cell.angle_gamma   90.00
#
_symmetry.space_group_name_H-M   'P 1'
#
loop_
_entity.id
_entity.type
_entity.pdbx_description
1 polymer ?
#
loop_
_entity_poly.entity_id
_entity_poly.type
_entity_poly.pdbx_seq_one_letter_code
_entity_poly.pdbx_strand_id
1 'polypeptide(L)' 'MDTAITTNDQLRARAAHMDNLKRLRHQIYSLNAKDAARAETTMANLMQQVYDIDEALRIKGKQPAEWGDA' A
#
# COMPACT_ATOMS: atom_id res chain seq x y z
N MET A 1 -9.82 16.92 -14.57
CA MET A 1 -10.59 16.22 -13.53
C MET A 1 -9.57 15.57 -12.62
N ASP A 2 -9.24 16.21 -11.50
CA ASP A 2 -8.41 15.58 -10.49
C ASP A 2 -9.26 14.54 -9.76
N THR A 3 -9.01 13.25 -10.03
CA THR A 3 -9.58 12.17 -9.25
C THR A 3 -8.93 12.20 -7.87
N ALA A 4 -9.50 12.99 -6.96
CA ALA A 4 -9.08 13.00 -5.57
C ALA A 4 -9.20 11.58 -5.00
N ILE A 5 -8.06 10.98 -4.65
CA ILE A 5 -8.03 9.64 -4.06
C ILE A 5 -8.72 9.70 -2.69
N THR A 6 -9.83 8.99 -2.55
CA THR A 6 -10.57 8.96 -1.28
C THR A 6 -9.86 8.08 -0.25
N THR A 7 -10.15 8.31 1.04
CA THR A 7 -9.66 7.44 2.12
C THR A 7 -10.04 5.98 1.90
N ASN A 8 -11.22 5.71 1.36
CA ASN A 8 -11.66 4.36 1.01
C ASN A 8 -10.84 3.73 -0.12
N ASP A 9 -10.44 4.53 -1.12
CA ASP A 9 -9.56 4.05 -2.19
C ASP A 9 -8.17 3.70 -1.67
N GLN A 10 -7.64 4.51 -0.74
CA GLN A 10 -6.37 4.23 -0.05
C GLN A 10 -6.45 2.91 0.75
N LEU A 11 -7.52 2.70 1.51
CA LEU A 11 -7.74 1.46 2.28
C LEU A 11 -7.85 0.23 1.36
N ARG A 12 -8.55 0.35 0.23
CA ARG A 12 -8.65 -0.72 -0.78
C ARG A 12 -7.30 -1.03 -1.42
N ALA A 13 -6.55 -0.01 -1.81
CA ALA A 13 -5.22 -0.17 -2.37
C ALA A 13 -4.28 -0.88 -1.37
N ARG A 14 -4.29 -0.46 -0.10
CA ARG A 14 -3.54 -1.09 0.97
C ARG A 14 -3.85 -2.58 1.10
N ALA A 15 -5.14 -2.94 1.14
CA ALA A 15 -5.56 -4.33 1.24
C ALA A 15 -5.06 -5.17 0.05
N ALA A 16 -5.17 -4.63 -1.17
CA ALA A 16 -4.67 -5.29 -2.38
C ALA A 16 -3.14 -5.50 -2.35
N HIS A 17 -2.37 -4.49 -1.93
CA HIS A 17 -0.92 -4.62 -1.80
C HIS A 17 -0.54 -5.67 -0.75
N MET A 18 -1.21 -5.69 0.40
CA MET A 18 -0.97 -6.69 1.46
C MET A 18 -1.30 -8.12 0.99
N ASP A 19 -2.36 -8.31 0.21
CA ASP A 19 -2.69 -9.61 -0.34
C ASP A 19 -1.71 -10.07 -1.42
N ASN A 20 -1.23 -9.15 -2.25
CA ASN A 20 -0.17 -9.44 -3.22
C ASN A 20 1.15 -9.81 -2.53
N LEU A 21 1.51 -9.13 -1.43
CA LEU A 21 2.67 -9.47 -0.61
C LEU A 21 2.58 -10.90 -0.06
N LYS A 22 1.42 -11.28 0.50
CA LYS A 22 1.21 -12.65 1.00
C LYS A 22 1.38 -13.69 -0.10
N ARG A 23 0.80 -13.44 -1.28
CA ARG A 23 0.89 -14.34 -2.44
C ARG A 23 2.32 -14.49 -2.94
N LEU A 24 3.04 -13.38 -3.13
CA LEU A 24 4.44 -13.41 -3.56
C LEU A 24 5.34 -14.12 -2.55
N ARG A 25 5.14 -13.86 -1.25
CA ARG A 25 5.89 -14.54 -0.19
C ARG A 25 5.69 -16.05 -0.18
N HIS A 26 4.50 -16.53 -0.55
CA HIS A 26 4.25 -17.96 -0.68
C HIS A 26 4.91 -18.55 -1.94
N GLN A 27 4.82 -17.82 -3.06
CA GLN A 27 5.32 -18.27 -4.36
C GLN A 27 6.85 -18.24 -4.46
N ILE A 28 7.53 -17.37 -3.72
CA ILE A 28 8.98 -17.15 -3.87
C ILE A 28 9.80 -18.43 -3.72
N TYR A 29 9.39 -19.35 -2.84
CA TYR A 29 10.07 -20.62 -2.61
C TYR A 29 9.99 -21.60 -3.79
N SER A 30 9.08 -21.35 -4.74
CA SER A 30 8.94 -22.14 -5.97
C SER A 30 9.63 -21.51 -7.18
N LEU A 31 10.20 -20.31 -7.04
CA LEU A 31 10.85 -19.58 -8.13
C LEU A 31 12.31 -19.99 -8.28
N ASN A 32 12.83 -19.89 -9.51
CA ASN A 32 14.27 -19.92 -9.73
C ASN A 32 14.92 -18.66 -9.12
N ALA A 33 16.25 -18.67 -8.95
CA ALA A 33 16.98 -17.58 -8.29
C ALA A 33 16.75 -16.19 -8.92
N LYS A 34 16.64 -16.11 -10.26
CA LYS A 34 16.44 -14.85 -10.97
C LYS A 34 15.05 -14.27 -10.70
N ASP A 35 14.03 -15.12 -10.75
CA ASP A 35 12.65 -14.71 -10.52
C ASP A 35 12.38 -14.48 -9.02
N ALA A 36 13.07 -15.20 -8.12
CA ALA A 36 13.06 -14.94 -6.69
C ALA A 36 13.59 -13.54 -6.37
N ALA A 37 14.76 -13.14 -6.92
CA ALA A 37 15.31 -11.80 -6.71
C ALA A 37 14.38 -10.68 -7.24
N ARG A 38 13.69 -10.91 -8.36
CA ARG A 38 12.66 -10.01 -8.87
C ARG A 38 11.44 -9.94 -7.95
N ALA A 39 11.01 -11.08 -7.42
CA ALA A 39 9.92 -11.14 -6.46
C ALA A 39 10.27 -10.39 -5.17
N GLU A 40 11.50 -10.50 -4.66
CA GLU A 40 12.00 -9.73 -3.51
C GLU A 40 11.95 -8.22 -3.75
N THR A 41 12.43 -7.78 -4.91
CA THR A 41 12.37 -6.37 -5.32
C THR A 41 10.93 -5.88 -5.39
N THR A 42 10.03 -6.71 -5.93
CA THR A 42 8.59 -6.40 -6.01
C THR A 42 7.96 -6.32 -4.63
N MET A 43 8.32 -7.23 -3.72
CA MET A 43 7.86 -7.20 -2.33
C MET A 43 8.33 -5.94 -1.61
N ALA A 44 9.59 -5.53 -1.78
CA ALA A 44 10.10 -4.29 -1.20
C ALA A 44 9.31 -3.06 -1.68
N ASN A 45 9.02 -2.98 -2.99
CA ASN A 45 8.23 -1.89 -3.55
C ASN A 45 6.78 -1.87 -3.01
N LEU A 46 6.14 -3.04 -2.92
CA LEU A 46 4.79 -3.14 -2.35
C LEU A 46 4.77 -2.76 -0.87
N MET A 47 5.80 -3.12 -0.10
CA MET A 47 5.92 -2.72 1.30
C MET A 47 6.06 -1.21 1.44
N GLN A 48 6.85 -0.57 0.57
CA GLN A 48 6.98 0.89 0.56
C GLN A 48 5.63 1.56 0.25
N GLN A 49 4.89 1.06 -0.74
CA GLN A 49 3.56 1.59 -1.07
C GLN A 49 2.56 1.46 0.09
N VAL A 50 2.60 0.35 0.83
CA VAL A 50 1.78 0.19 2.04
C VAL A 50 2.16 1.21 3.11
N TYR A 51 3.46 1.44 3.33
CA TYR A 51 3.94 2.45 4.27
C TYR A 51 3.47 3.86 3.88
N ASP A 52 3.58 4.23 2.60
CA ASP A 52 3.17 5.54 2.10
C ASP A 52 1.65 5.75 2.26
N ILE A 53 0.85 4.70 2.03
CA ILE A 53 -0.59 4.73 2.26
C ILE A 53 -0.91 4.89 3.76
N ASP A 54 -0.23 4.13 4.62
CA ASP A 54 -0.44 4.20 6.07
C ASP A 54 -0.08 5.58 6.61
N GLU A 55 0.98 6.18 6.11
CA GLU A 55 1.38 7.54 6.48
C GLU A 55 0.36 8.59 5.98
N ALA A 56 -0.13 8.46 4.74
CA ALA A 56 -1.17 9.35 4.22
C ALA A 56 -2.49 9.25 5.01
N LEU A 57 -2.89 8.04 5.40
CA LEU A 57 -4.07 7.81 6.25
C LEU A 57 -3.86 8.39 7.65
N ARG A 58 -2.65 8.24 8.22
CA ARG A 58 -2.28 8.82 9.52
C ARG A 58 -2.36 10.35 9.51
N ILE A 59 -1.90 11.00 8.44
CA ILE A 59 -1.98 12.46 8.29
C ILE A 59 -3.43 12.93 8.25
N LYS A 60 -4.29 12.27 7.46
CA LYS A 60 -5.73 12.59 7.39
C LYS A 60 -6.44 12.40 8.73
N GLY A 61 -6.10 11.34 9.47
CA GLY A 61 -6.67 11.09 10.80
C GLY A 61 -6.17 12.04 11.90
N LYS A 62 -5.07 12.77 11.66
CA LYS A 62 -4.51 13.78 12.58
C LYS A 62 -4.86 15.21 12.19
N GLN A 63 -5.46 15.46 11.03
CA GLN A 63 -6.03 16.78 10.76
C GLN A 63 -7.15 16.99 11.78
N PRO A 64 -7.02 17.97 12.71
CA PRO A 64 -8.15 18.36 13.53
C PRO A 64 -9.29 18.76 12.60
N ALA A 65 -10.53 18.56 13.04
CA ALA A 65 -11.74 19.04 12.36
C ALA A 65 -11.80 20.58 12.43
N GLU A 66 -10.79 21.26 11.94
CA GLU A 66 -10.84 22.66 11.58
C GLU A 66 -11.39 22.67 10.14
N TRP A 67 -12.34 23.56 9.86
CA TRP A 67 -13.28 23.53 8.73
C TRP A 67 -14.57 22.71 8.95
N GLY A 68 -15.16 22.87 10.13
CA GLY A 68 -16.61 22.95 10.27
C GLY A 68 -16.99 24.34 10.77
N ASP A 69 -17.07 25.30 9.85
CA ASP A 69 -17.47 26.69 10.13
C ASP A 69 -18.94 26.79 10.56
N ALA A 70 -19.20 27.57 11.63
CA ALA A 70 -20.22 28.63 11.73
C ALA A 70 -20.35 29.13 13.18
#